data_AF-A0A962J0U4-F1
#
_entry.id   AF-A0A962J0U4-F1
#
_cell.length_a   1.000
_cell.length_b   1.000
_cell.length_c   1.000
_cell.angle_alpha   90.00
_cell.angle_beta   90.00
_cell.angle_gamma   90.00
#
_symmetry.space_group_name_H-M   'P 1'
#
loop_
_entity.id
_entity.type
_entity.pdbx_description
1 polymer ?
#
loop_
_entity_poly.entity_id
_entity_poly.type
_entity_poly.pdbx_seq_one_letter_code
_entity_poly.pdbx_strand_id
1 'polypeptide(L)'
;AHYFMNRIFLDENQILRNADRLAGIPGIIVHGRYDVVCPLDNATALHQRWPDSELYIIRDAGHSAHEPGNTDALIRATMEMADLIDSDDEEDKG
;
A
#
# COMPACT_ATOMS: atom_id res chain seq x y z
N ALA A 1 -4.26 -17.96 17.38
CA ALA A 1 -5.03 -17.60 18.60
C ALA A 1 -4.35 -16.50 19.41
N HIS A 2 -3.06 -16.62 19.76
CA HIS A 2 -2.35 -15.67 20.64
C HIS A 2 -2.42 -14.20 20.21
N TYR A 3 -2.14 -13.87 18.94
CA TYR A 3 -2.16 -12.48 18.45
C TYR A 3 -3.57 -11.85 18.45
N PHE A 4 -4.59 -12.60 18.00
CA PHE A 4 -5.97 -12.10 17.99
C PHE A 4 -6.51 -11.84 19.41
N MET A 5 -6.18 -12.72 20.38
CA MET A 5 -6.56 -12.51 21.78
C MET A 5 -5.92 -11.24 22.38
N ASN A 6 -4.73 -10.87 21.91
CA ASN A 6 -4.02 -9.68 22.34
C ASN A 6 -4.22 -8.47 21.40
N ARG A 7 -5.27 -8.47 20.55
CA ARG A 7 -5.57 -7.37 19.61
C ARG A 7 -4.38 -6.98 18.73
N ILE A 8 -3.58 -7.97 18.32
CA ILE A 8 -2.38 -7.77 17.49
C ILE A 8 -1.34 -6.87 18.18
N PHE A 9 -1.47 -6.62 19.48
CA PHE A 9 -0.63 -5.70 20.26
C PHE A 9 -0.63 -4.27 19.71
N LEU A 10 -1.73 -3.86 19.08
CA LEU A 10 -1.92 -2.53 18.54
C LEU A 10 -3.06 -1.84 19.28
N ASP A 11 -2.86 -0.56 19.58
CA ASP A 11 -3.98 0.31 19.94
C ASP A 11 -4.90 0.48 18.72
N GLU A 12 -6.15 0.82 18.99
CA GLU A 12 -7.15 1.11 17.95
C GLU A 12 -6.59 2.12 16.95
N ASN A 13 -6.72 1.90 15.63
CA ASN A 13 -6.24 2.79 14.57
C ASN A 13 -4.75 3.21 14.65
N GLN A 14 -3.90 2.50 15.42
CA GLN A 14 -2.50 2.88 15.62
C GLN A 14 -1.72 2.99 14.30
N ILE A 15 -2.02 2.14 13.31
CA ILE A 15 -1.38 2.18 12.00
C ILE A 15 -1.70 3.49 11.29
N LEU A 16 -2.99 3.82 11.13
CA LEU A 16 -3.42 5.03 10.43
C LEU A 16 -2.99 6.32 11.15
N ARG A 17 -2.98 6.31 12.49
CA ARG A 17 -2.51 7.47 13.28
C ARG A 17 -1.02 7.77 13.09
N ASN A 18 -0.23 6.76 12.75
CA ASN A 18 1.22 6.85 12.66
C ASN A 18 1.72 6.73 11.21
N ALA A 19 0.82 6.74 10.21
CA ALA A 19 1.17 6.59 8.80
C ALA A 19 1.94 7.80 8.25
N ASP A 20 1.85 8.95 8.91
CA ASP A 20 2.66 10.15 8.66
C ASP A 20 4.15 9.89 8.85
N ARG A 21 4.53 8.90 9.66
CA ARG A 21 5.92 8.46 9.82
C ARG A 21 6.53 7.85 8.56
N LEU A 22 5.72 7.56 7.55
CA LEU A 22 6.17 7.12 6.23
C LEU A 22 6.49 8.30 5.30
N ALA A 23 6.41 9.55 5.78
CA ALA A 23 6.82 10.71 5.01
C ALA A 23 8.28 10.59 4.54
N GLY A 24 8.52 10.89 3.27
CA GLY A 24 9.79 10.69 2.58
C GLY A 24 10.04 9.25 2.13
N ILE A 25 9.10 8.32 2.36
CA ILE A 25 9.17 6.94 1.86
C ILE A 25 8.12 6.78 0.76
N PRO A 26 8.52 6.59 -0.51
CA PRO A 26 7.56 6.36 -1.58
C PRO A 26 6.83 5.04 -1.37
N GLY A 27 5.54 4.99 -1.73
CA GLY A 27 4.74 3.77 -1.61
C GLY A 27 3.68 3.67 -2.68
N ILE A 28 3.43 2.46 -3.19
CA ILE A 28 2.33 2.20 -4.13
C ILE A 28 1.36 1.21 -3.48
N ILE A 29 0.10 1.59 -3.35
CA ILE A 29 -0.97 0.79 -2.76
C ILE A 29 -1.83 0.23 -3.90
N VAL A 30 -1.81 -1.09 -4.09
CA VAL A 30 -2.67 -1.79 -5.06
C VAL A 30 -3.87 -2.39 -4.33
N HIS A 31 -5.09 -2.01 -4.71
CA HIS A 31 -6.31 -2.49 -4.05
C HIS A 31 -7.43 -2.83 -5.04
N GLY A 32 -8.02 -4.02 -4.91
CA GLY A 32 -9.18 -4.42 -5.71
C GLY A 32 -10.45 -3.67 -5.32
N ARG A 33 -11.19 -3.14 -6.31
CA ARG A 33 -12.43 -2.38 -6.08
C ARG A 33 -13.48 -3.20 -5.32
N TYR A 34 -13.51 -4.51 -5.55
CA TYR A 34 -14.52 -5.42 -4.99
C TYR A 34 -13.94 -6.35 -3.92
N ASP A 35 -12.86 -5.94 -3.23
CA ASP A 35 -12.32 -6.67 -2.09
C ASP A 35 -13.33 -6.67 -0.92
N VAL A 36 -13.93 -7.84 -0.67
CA VAL A 36 -14.89 -8.08 0.42
C VAL A 36 -14.24 -8.51 1.73
N VAL A 37 -12.94 -8.84 1.72
CA VAL A 37 -12.17 -9.25 2.91
C VAL A 37 -11.59 -8.02 3.59
N CYS A 38 -10.99 -7.13 2.81
CA CYS A 38 -10.43 -5.86 3.22
C CYS A 38 -11.09 -4.73 2.42
N PRO A 39 -12.13 -4.07 2.95
CA PRO A 39 -12.84 -3.01 2.22
C PRO A 39 -11.90 -1.90 1.76
N LEU A 40 -12.18 -1.35 0.58
CA LEU A 40 -11.38 -0.31 -0.07
C LEU A 40 -11.20 0.96 0.79
N ASP A 41 -12.14 1.24 1.70
CA ASP A 41 -12.05 2.37 2.63
C ASP A 41 -10.76 2.33 3.45
N ASN A 42 -10.23 1.13 3.76
CA ASN A 42 -8.97 0.97 4.47
C ASN A 42 -7.78 1.48 3.65
N ALA A 43 -7.70 1.12 2.37
CA ALA A 43 -6.63 1.58 1.47
C ALA A 43 -6.73 3.09 1.22
N THR A 44 -7.95 3.60 1.06
CA THR A 44 -8.20 5.04 0.90
C THR A 44 -7.80 5.82 2.15
N ALA A 45 -8.14 5.33 3.34
CA ALA A 45 -7.78 5.96 4.61
C ALA A 45 -6.26 5.96 4.84
N LEU A 46 -5.56 4.89 4.44
CA LEU A 46 -4.10 4.83 4.51
C LEU A 46 -3.45 5.84 3.56
N HIS A 47 -3.87 5.86 2.30
CA HIS A 47 -3.36 6.79 1.29
C HIS A 47 -3.53 8.26 1.71
N GLN A 48 -4.66 8.61 2.32
CA GLN A 48 -4.89 9.97 2.86
C GLN A 48 -3.92 10.38 3.99
N ARG A 49 -3.26 9.42 4.64
CA ARG A 49 -2.37 9.64 5.78
C ARG A 49 -0.89 9.38 5.47
N TRP A 50 -0.59 8.70 4.36
CA TRP A 50 0.76 8.47 3.86
C TRP A 50 1.04 9.44 2.70
N PRO A 51 1.75 10.56 2.93
CA PRO A 51 1.84 11.67 1.97
C PRO A 51 2.43 11.27 0.61
N ASP A 52 3.46 10.42 0.62
CA ASP A 52 4.22 10.02 -0.56
C ASP A 52 3.72 8.69 -1.15
N SER A 53 2.45 8.36 -0.91
CA SER A 53 1.83 7.15 -1.46
C SER A 53 1.03 7.43 -2.73
N GLU A 54 0.99 6.44 -3.62
CA GLU A 54 0.04 6.34 -4.72
C GLU A 54 -0.97 5.23 -4.47
N LEU A 55 -2.20 5.40 -4.96
CA LEU A 55 -3.28 4.43 -4.78
C LEU A 55 -3.85 3.96 -6.12
N TYR A 56 -3.60 2.70 -6.45
CA TYR A 56 -4.10 2.01 -7.64
C TYR A 56 -5.33 1.18 -7.30
N ILE A 57 -6.50 1.66 -7.73
CA ILE A 57 -7.77 0.96 -7.53
C ILE A 57 -8.11 0.11 -8.76
N ILE A 58 -8.04 -1.20 -8.61
CA ILE A 58 -8.21 -2.15 -9.71
C ILE A 58 -9.70 -2.46 -9.88
N ARG A 59 -10.27 -2.01 -11.02
CA ARG A 59 -11.72 -1.99 -11.24
C ARG A 59 -12.36 -3.37 -11.29
N ASP A 60 -11.64 -4.37 -11.77
CA ASP A 60 -12.10 -5.73 -12.05
C ASP A 60 -11.44 -6.78 -11.14
N ALA A 61 -11.04 -6.38 -9.93
CA ALA A 61 -10.43 -7.28 -8.95
C ALA A 61 -11.03 -7.16 -7.53
N GLY A 62 -10.92 -8.25 -6.79
CA GLY A 62 -11.22 -8.41 -5.37
C GLY A 62 -9.96 -8.50 -4.52
N HIS A 63 -9.96 -9.44 -3.57
CA HIS A 63 -8.93 -9.53 -2.52
C HIS A 63 -7.61 -10.16 -2.97
N SER A 64 -7.68 -11.13 -3.89
CA SER A 64 -6.51 -11.97 -4.14
C SER A 64 -5.48 -11.23 -5.00
N ALA A 65 -4.22 -11.25 -4.56
CA ALA A 65 -3.10 -10.74 -5.35
C ALA A 65 -2.96 -11.45 -6.71
N HIS A 66 -3.44 -12.69 -6.82
CA HIS A 66 -3.36 -13.51 -8.03
C HIS A 66 -4.52 -13.24 -9.02
N GLU A 67 -5.44 -12.33 -8.71
CA GLU A 67 -6.41 -11.90 -9.71
C GLU A 67 -5.69 -11.14 -10.84
N PRO A 68 -6.06 -11.35 -12.11
CA PRO A 68 -5.28 -10.82 -13.24
C PRO A 68 -4.99 -9.32 -13.13
N GLY A 69 -5.99 -8.52 -12.77
CA GLY A 69 -5.82 -7.06 -12.61
C GLY A 69 -4.87 -6.69 -11.46
N ASN A 70 -4.94 -7.39 -10.32
CA ASN A 70 -4.04 -7.15 -9.18
C ASN A 70 -2.61 -7.61 -9.50
N THR A 71 -2.44 -8.76 -10.14
CA THR A 71 -1.12 -9.27 -10.53
C THR A 71 -0.42 -8.31 -11.49
N ASP A 72 -1.13 -7.87 -12.52
CA ASP A 72 -0.62 -6.90 -13.50
C ASP A 72 -0.26 -5.56 -12.84
N ALA A 73 -1.11 -5.04 -11.94
CA ALA A 73 -0.82 -3.83 -11.19
C ALA A 73 0.37 -3.96 -10.25
N LEU A 74 0.52 -5.09 -9.56
CA LEU A 74 1.67 -5.36 -8.68
C LEU A 74 2.97 -5.43 -9.48
N ILE A 75 2.98 -6.08 -10.65
CA ILE A 75 4.16 -6.11 -11.53
C ILE A 75 4.55 -4.69 -11.95
N ARG A 76 3.60 -3.88 -12.43
CA ARG A 76 3.87 -2.48 -12.78
C ARG A 76 4.40 -1.68 -11.60
N ALA A 77 3.76 -1.78 -10.43
CA ALA A 77 4.21 -1.09 -9.23
C ALA A 77 5.64 -1.46 -8.84
N THR A 78 6.04 -2.73 -8.99
CA THR A 78 7.43 -3.13 -8.73
C THR A 78 8.43 -2.60 -9.75
N MET A 79 8.04 -2.45 -11.02
CA MET A 79 8.89 -1.83 -12.04
C MET A 79 9.04 -0.33 -11.81
N GLU A 80 7.93 0.37 -11.54
CA GLU A 80 7.92 1.80 -11.21
C GLU A 80 8.76 2.11 -9.97
N MET A 81 8.66 1.28 -8.92
CA MET A 81 9.48 1.43 -7.72
C MET A 81 10.96 1.18 -7.98
N ALA A 82 11.31 0.24 -8.87
CA ALA A 82 12.71 0.00 -9.24
C ALA A 82 13.28 1.22 -9.97
N ASP A 83 12.55 1.77 -10.94
CA ASP A 83 12.96 2.98 -11.66
C ASP A 83 13.13 4.19 -10.71
N LEU A 84 12.22 4.35 -9.74
CA LEU A 84 12.28 5.42 -8.74
C LEU A 84 13.53 5.32 -7.86
N ILE A 85 13.81 4.13 -7.31
CA ILE A 85 14.97 3.89 -6.44
C ILE A 85 16.27 4.08 -7.22
N ASP A 86 16.35 3.59 -8.45
CA ASP A 86 17.53 3.78 -9.31
C ASP A 86 17.76 5.26 -9.64
N SER A 87 16.69 6.07 -9.74
CA SER A 87 16.80 7.52 -9.98
C SER A 87 17.30 8.30 -8.76
N ASP A 88 16.87 7.93 -7.56
CA ASP A 88 17.35 8.54 -6.30
C ASP A 88 18.85 8.30 -6.09
N ASP A 89 19.35 7.11 -6.45
CA ASP A 89 20.77 6.73 -6.35
C ASP A 89 21.69 7.55 -7.30
N GLU A 90 21.15 8.10 -8.39
CA GLU A 90 21.91 8.94 -9.33
C GLU A 90 21.91 10.42 -8.91
N GLU A 91 20.87 10.90 -8.21
CA GLU A 91 20.83 12.27 -7.68
C GLU A 91 21.80 12.47 -6.49
N ASP A 92 22.04 11.46 -5.66
CA ASP A 92 22.95 11.54 -4.50
C ASP A 92 24.45 11.44 -4.87
N LYS A 93 24.78 11.14 -6.13
CA LYS A 93 26.16 11.10 -6.66
C LYS A 93 26.62 12.43 -7.29
N GLY A 94 25.75 13.45 -7.34
CA GLY A 94 25.97 14.76 -7.99
C GLY A 94 26.64 15.83 -7.15
#